data_AF-A0AAJ0MD45-F1
#
_entry.id   AF-A0AAJ0MD45-F1
#
_cell.length_a   1.000
_cell.length_b   1.000
_cell.length_c   1.000
_cell.angle_alpha   90.00
_cell.angle_beta   90.00
_cell.angle_gamma   90.00
#
_symmetry.space_group_name_H-M   'P 1'
#
loop_
_entity.id
_entity.type
_entity.pdbx_description
1 polymer ?
#
loop_
_entity_poly.entity_id
_entity_poly.type
_entity_poly.pdbx_seq_one_letter_code
_entity_poly.pdbx_strand_id
1 'polypeptide(L)'
;LPATFRDAVKVSRALGCRYLWIDSLCIIQGDGGDFNQEAKHMEQVYSGAYCVLAVSRAASHYAGFLHPRKERDFVALGEDNEPPFYICENIDDFNAHVLEGDLNSRGWVLQEHALARRTIFFTEHQAYWECGEGVRCETMMRMRNDLAAFLGDPSFPRLIETAKQGERIIHYQNLYKRYARLGLTNDYDRPMAIDGLQHRILGALKSQGGFGVFDEGTKKKGLLRRSLLWHRANETPQLKRIVFPKDRTISVVPSWSWMAYTGAIEYEQLEFGGVEWEELQSPWSGGDEVLTEMRC
;
A
#
# COMPACT_ATOMS: atom_id res chain seq x y z
N LEU A 1 -18.61 -21.70 6.37
CA LEU A 1 -17.42 -20.82 6.28
C LEU A 1 -16.67 -21.09 4.97
N PRO A 2 -16.41 -20.08 4.12
CA PRO A 2 -15.63 -20.19 2.88
C PRO A 2 -14.25 -20.86 3.09
N ALA A 3 -13.71 -21.49 2.04
CA ALA A 3 -12.50 -22.30 2.16
C ALA A 3 -11.26 -21.49 2.58
N THR A 4 -11.09 -20.29 2.01
CA THR A 4 -9.98 -19.37 2.36
C THR A 4 -10.03 -19.00 3.85
N PHE A 5 -11.21 -18.80 4.41
CA PHE A 5 -11.36 -18.48 5.83
C PHE A 5 -11.06 -19.70 6.72
N ARG A 6 -11.45 -20.91 6.30
CA ARG A 6 -11.09 -22.14 7.02
C ARG A 6 -9.58 -22.34 7.05
N ASP A 7 -8.91 -22.09 5.94
CA ASP A 7 -7.45 -22.19 5.84
C ASP A 7 -6.76 -21.11 6.69
N ALA A 8 -7.27 -19.87 6.68
CA ALA A 8 -6.78 -18.81 7.57
C ALA A 8 -6.89 -19.23 9.05
N VAL A 9 -8.02 -19.83 9.47
CA VAL A 9 -8.18 -20.36 10.84
C VAL A 9 -7.14 -21.44 11.17
N LYS A 10 -6.83 -22.35 10.22
CA LYS A 10 -5.78 -23.36 10.43
C LYS A 10 -4.42 -22.71 10.63
N VAL A 11 -4.06 -21.75 9.78
CA VAL A 11 -2.78 -21.02 9.87
C VAL A 11 -2.70 -20.25 11.20
N SER A 12 -3.74 -19.49 11.57
CA SER A 12 -3.76 -18.75 12.84
C SER A 12 -3.56 -19.67 14.05
N ARG A 13 -4.23 -20.84 14.08
CA ARG A 13 -4.04 -21.83 15.15
C ARG A 13 -2.64 -22.42 15.16
N ALA A 14 -2.07 -22.72 13.99
CA ALA A 14 -0.71 -23.23 13.88
C ALA A 14 0.34 -22.22 14.36
N LEU A 15 0.08 -20.93 14.17
CA LEU A 15 0.89 -19.82 14.69
C LEU A 15 0.66 -19.55 16.19
N GLY A 16 -0.19 -20.32 16.87
CA GLY A 16 -0.55 -20.10 18.28
C GLY A 16 -1.42 -18.85 18.52
N CYS A 17 -1.98 -18.25 17.47
CA CYS A 17 -2.83 -17.08 17.57
C CYS A 17 -4.29 -17.49 17.85
N ARG A 18 -4.86 -16.97 18.94
CA ARG A 18 -6.25 -17.25 19.33
C ARG A 18 -7.29 -16.48 18.50
N TYR A 19 -6.92 -15.29 18.02
CA TYR A 19 -7.82 -14.38 17.33
C TYR A 19 -7.43 -14.24 15.86
N LEU A 20 -8.45 -14.15 15.01
CA LEU A 20 -8.33 -13.90 13.58
C LEU A 20 -9.36 -12.82 13.22
N TRP A 21 -8.89 -11.73 12.62
CA TRP A 21 -9.75 -10.66 12.10
C TRP A 21 -9.85 -10.80 10.59
N ILE A 22 -11.07 -10.76 10.07
CA ILE A 22 -11.38 -10.77 8.64
C ILE A 22 -12.45 -9.70 8.44
N ASP A 23 -12.16 -8.68 7.63
CA ASP A 23 -13.04 -7.54 7.35
C ASP A 23 -14.51 -7.92 7.13
N SER A 24 -14.77 -8.87 6.24
CA SER A 24 -16.10 -9.36 5.87
C SER A 24 -16.83 -10.14 6.96
N LEU A 25 -16.15 -10.52 8.04
CA LEU A 25 -16.74 -11.19 9.21
C LEU A 25 -16.80 -10.28 10.44
N CYS A 26 -15.86 -9.33 10.56
CA CYS A 26 -15.70 -8.49 11.73
C CYS A 26 -16.31 -7.09 11.58
N ILE A 27 -16.64 -6.67 10.35
CA ILE A 27 -17.30 -5.41 10.04
C ILE A 27 -18.72 -5.71 9.54
N ILE A 28 -19.71 -5.04 10.10
CA ILE A 28 -21.12 -5.10 9.67
C ILE A 28 -21.24 -4.35 8.33
N GLN A 29 -21.51 -5.11 7.27
CA GLN A 29 -21.64 -4.61 5.91
C GLN A 29 -23.07 -4.10 5.61
N GLY A 30 -23.20 -3.18 4.65
CA GLY A 30 -24.49 -2.71 4.12
C GLY A 30 -25.04 -1.45 4.81
N ASP A 31 -26.28 -1.11 4.47
CA ASP A 31 -26.95 0.09 5.00
C ASP A 31 -27.16 -0.02 6.52
N GLY A 32 -26.76 1.02 7.25
CA GLY A 32 -26.73 1.00 8.71
C GLY A 32 -25.61 0.15 9.33
N GLY A 33 -24.69 -0.36 8.50
CA GLY A 33 -23.47 -1.04 8.95
C GLY A 33 -22.42 -0.08 9.51
N ASP A 34 -21.35 -0.64 10.07
CA ASP A 34 -20.29 0.09 10.76
C ASP A 34 -19.02 0.28 9.91
N PHE A 35 -19.05 -0.07 8.61
CA PHE A 35 -17.90 0.06 7.72
C PHE A 35 -17.23 1.44 7.76
N ASN A 36 -18.00 2.53 7.76
CA ASN A 36 -17.44 3.89 7.83
C ASN A 36 -16.73 4.20 9.15
N GLN A 37 -17.10 3.50 10.23
CA GLN A 37 -16.45 3.60 11.53
C GLN A 37 -15.21 2.72 11.55
N GLU A 38 -15.35 1.45 11.21
CA GLU A 38 -14.28 0.46 11.23
C GLU A 38 -13.16 0.76 10.22
N ALA A 39 -13.49 1.34 9.05
CA ALA A 39 -12.50 1.77 8.06
C ALA A 39 -11.49 2.78 8.64
N LYS A 40 -11.92 3.63 9.57
CA LYS A 40 -11.03 4.58 10.27
C LYS A 40 -10.09 3.89 11.25
N HIS A 41 -10.46 2.70 11.71
CA HIS A 41 -9.68 1.89 12.65
C HIS A 41 -8.84 0.81 11.95
N MET A 42 -9.00 0.59 10.64
CA MET A 42 -8.22 -0.39 9.88
C MET A 42 -6.71 -0.19 10.09
N GLU A 43 -6.24 1.06 10.15
CA GLU A 43 -4.84 1.35 10.42
C GLU A 43 -4.33 0.69 11.72
N GLN A 44 -5.14 0.77 12.78
CA GLN A 44 -4.83 0.23 14.11
C GLN A 44 -4.91 -1.29 14.10
N VAL A 45 -5.85 -1.87 13.35
CA VAL A 45 -5.99 -3.32 13.18
C VAL A 45 -4.74 -3.91 12.51
N TYR A 46 -4.34 -3.40 11.34
CA TYR A 46 -3.18 -3.93 10.60
C TYR A 46 -1.86 -3.71 11.34
N SER A 47 -1.66 -2.53 11.93
CA SER A 47 -0.42 -2.23 12.66
C SER A 47 -0.33 -2.87 14.05
N GLY A 48 -1.47 -3.20 14.66
CA GLY A 48 -1.58 -3.95 15.91
C GLY A 48 -1.57 -5.48 15.73
N ALA A 49 -1.76 -5.99 14.51
CA ALA A 49 -1.80 -7.42 14.24
C ALA A 49 -0.45 -8.10 14.54
N TYR A 50 -0.52 -9.34 15.04
CA TYR A 50 0.67 -10.18 15.21
C TYR A 50 1.39 -10.39 13.87
N CYS A 51 0.62 -10.78 12.85
CA CYS A 51 0.97 -10.81 11.44
C CYS A 51 -0.29 -10.72 10.57
N VAL A 52 -0.12 -10.30 9.32
CA VAL A 52 -1.16 -10.33 8.28
C VAL A 52 -0.95 -11.56 7.41
N LEU A 53 -2.05 -12.25 7.05
CA LEU A 53 -2.03 -13.34 6.08
C LEU A 53 -2.49 -12.79 4.73
N ALA A 54 -1.55 -12.57 3.81
CA ALA A 54 -1.83 -12.09 2.46
C ALA A 54 -1.98 -13.28 1.51
N VAL A 55 -3.20 -13.56 1.07
CA VAL A 55 -3.49 -14.73 0.24
C VAL A 55 -3.57 -14.33 -1.23
N SER A 56 -2.41 -14.32 -1.90
CA SER A 56 -2.31 -13.92 -3.31
C SER A 56 -2.74 -15.01 -4.30
N ARG A 57 -2.69 -16.29 -3.90
CA ARG A 57 -3.00 -17.44 -4.78
C ARG A 57 -4.47 -17.84 -4.88
N ALA A 58 -5.34 -17.23 -4.08
CA ALA A 58 -6.75 -17.63 -4.04
C ALA A 58 -7.58 -16.73 -4.95
N ALA A 59 -8.10 -17.29 -6.04
CA ALA A 59 -8.96 -16.56 -6.98
C ALA A 59 -10.29 -16.06 -6.35
N SER A 60 -10.69 -16.63 -5.21
CA SER A 60 -11.85 -16.18 -4.44
C SER A 60 -11.79 -16.66 -2.99
N HIS A 61 -12.69 -16.16 -2.14
CA HIS A 61 -12.86 -16.63 -0.76
C HIS A 61 -13.26 -18.13 -0.67
N TYR A 62 -13.72 -18.73 -1.77
CA TYR A 62 -14.14 -20.13 -1.84
C TYR A 62 -13.03 -21.09 -2.29
N ALA A 63 -11.90 -20.58 -2.80
CA ALA A 63 -10.83 -21.40 -3.36
C ALA A 63 -10.01 -22.13 -2.28
N GLY A 64 -9.75 -21.48 -1.13
CA GLY A 64 -8.72 -21.95 -0.20
C GLY A 64 -7.31 -21.63 -0.71
N PHE A 65 -6.29 -21.87 0.10
CA PHE A 65 -4.89 -21.56 -0.26
C PHE A 65 -3.86 -22.55 0.27
N LEU A 66 -4.27 -23.53 1.08
CA LEU A 66 -3.38 -24.58 1.61
C LEU A 66 -3.38 -25.86 0.75
N HIS A 67 -3.85 -25.79 -0.50
CA HIS A 67 -3.76 -26.91 -1.43
C HIS A 67 -2.31 -27.10 -1.95
N PRO A 68 -1.97 -28.32 -2.44
CA PRO A 68 -0.65 -28.60 -3.01
C PRO A 68 -0.21 -27.56 -4.05
N ARG A 69 1.10 -27.35 -4.16
CA ARG A 69 1.69 -26.46 -5.16
C ARG A 69 1.95 -27.21 -6.45
N LYS A 70 2.10 -26.45 -7.53
CA LYS A 70 2.53 -26.99 -8.83
C LYS A 70 3.92 -27.60 -8.66
N GLU A 71 4.08 -28.82 -9.16
CA GLU A 71 5.40 -29.45 -9.25
C GLU A 71 6.30 -28.61 -10.15
N ARG A 72 7.59 -28.60 -9.83
CA ARG A 72 8.59 -27.82 -10.54
C ARG A 72 9.35 -28.72 -11.47
N ASP A 73 9.65 -28.20 -12.65
CA ASP A 73 10.58 -28.87 -13.56
C ASP A 73 11.97 -28.91 -12.94
N PHE A 74 12.61 -30.06 -13.06
CA PHE A 74 13.96 -30.28 -12.55
C PHE A 74 14.73 -31.22 -13.46
N VAL A 75 16.05 -31.09 -13.45
CA VAL A 75 16.97 -32.04 -14.06
C VAL A 75 17.68 -32.79 -12.94
N ALA A 76 17.60 -34.11 -12.96
CA ALA A 76 18.37 -34.98 -12.08
C ALA A 76 19.73 -35.28 -12.73
N LEU A 77 20.81 -35.00 -12.03
CA LEU A 77 22.18 -35.31 -12.42
C LEU A 77 22.74 -36.31 -11.40
N GLY A 78 23.17 -37.48 -11.86
CA GLY A 78 23.78 -38.49 -10.99
C GLY A 78 24.47 -39.56 -11.80
N GLU A 79 25.42 -40.25 -11.16
CA GLU A 79 25.99 -41.51 -11.63
C GLU A 79 25.26 -42.68 -10.96
N ASP A 80 25.32 -43.88 -11.54
CA ASP A 80 24.52 -45.06 -11.16
C ASP A 80 24.67 -45.50 -9.68
N ASN A 81 25.68 -45.01 -8.95
CA ASN A 81 25.99 -45.39 -7.57
C ASN A 81 25.99 -44.22 -6.56
N GLU A 82 25.61 -43.00 -6.95
CA GLU A 82 25.54 -41.86 -6.03
C GLU A 82 24.13 -41.25 -6.00
N PRO A 83 23.71 -40.64 -4.86
CA PRO A 83 22.45 -39.92 -4.80
C PRO A 83 22.42 -38.82 -5.88
N PRO A 84 21.38 -38.76 -6.72
CA PRO A 84 21.30 -37.73 -7.74
C PRO A 84 21.13 -36.34 -7.12
N PHE A 85 21.79 -35.36 -7.72
CA PHE A 85 21.57 -33.94 -7.45
C PHE A 85 20.47 -33.42 -8.38
N TYR A 86 19.58 -32.60 -7.85
CA TYR A 86 18.47 -32.02 -8.62
C TYR A 86 18.73 -30.54 -8.85
N ILE A 87 18.64 -30.11 -10.11
CA ILE A 87 18.73 -28.71 -10.51
C ILE A 87 17.35 -28.25 -10.96
N CYS A 88 16.88 -27.14 -10.38
CA CYS A 88 15.63 -26.48 -10.76
C CYS A 88 15.88 -25.01 -11.05
N GLU A 89 14.99 -24.36 -11.81
CA GLU A 89 15.01 -22.90 -11.98
C GLU A 89 14.90 -22.18 -10.64
N ASN A 90 15.44 -20.95 -10.51
CA ASN A 90 15.28 -20.18 -9.27
C ASN A 90 13.79 -19.83 -9.04
N ILE A 91 13.28 -20.04 -7.83
CA ILE A 91 11.89 -19.74 -7.43
C ILE A 91 11.75 -18.44 -6.63
N ASP A 92 12.87 -17.85 -6.21
CA ASP A 92 12.87 -16.70 -5.31
C ASP A 92 12.68 -15.39 -6.07
N ASP A 93 11.43 -15.03 -6.34
CA ASP A 93 11.06 -13.75 -6.95
C ASP A 93 9.91 -13.07 -6.20
N PHE A 94 10.24 -12.36 -5.11
CA PHE A 94 9.25 -11.60 -4.34
C PHE A 94 8.57 -10.49 -5.16
N ASN A 95 9.26 -9.91 -6.14
CA ASN A 95 8.70 -8.80 -6.90
C ASN A 95 7.57 -9.31 -7.81
N ALA A 96 7.85 -10.33 -8.63
CA ALA A 96 6.87 -10.92 -9.52
C ALA A 96 5.74 -11.62 -8.73
N HIS A 97 6.08 -12.38 -7.69
CA HIS A 97 5.09 -13.22 -7.00
C HIS A 97 4.20 -12.46 -6.01
N VAL A 98 4.66 -11.30 -5.52
CA VAL A 98 3.94 -10.51 -4.51
C VAL A 98 3.66 -9.11 -5.01
N LEU A 99 4.69 -8.28 -5.24
CA LEU A 99 4.51 -6.84 -5.48
C LEU A 99 3.75 -6.53 -6.78
N GLU A 100 3.92 -7.36 -7.80
CA GLU A 100 3.24 -7.29 -9.09
C GLU A 100 2.03 -8.23 -9.19
N GLY A 101 1.79 -9.05 -8.17
CA GLY A 101 0.68 -10.00 -8.14
C GLY A 101 -0.69 -9.33 -7.94
N ASP A 102 -1.75 -10.06 -8.32
CA ASP A 102 -3.13 -9.56 -8.37
C ASP A 102 -3.61 -8.91 -7.07
N LEU A 103 -3.22 -9.47 -5.91
CA LEU A 103 -3.62 -8.93 -4.61
C LEU A 103 -3.11 -7.49 -4.42
N ASN A 104 -1.86 -7.21 -4.83
CA ASN A 104 -1.24 -5.89 -4.70
C ASN A 104 -1.67 -4.89 -5.78
N SER A 105 -2.51 -5.31 -6.74
CA SER A 105 -3.16 -4.39 -7.68
C SER A 105 -4.36 -3.65 -7.06
N ARG A 106 -4.79 -4.04 -5.85
CA ARG A 106 -5.94 -3.46 -5.14
C ARG A 106 -5.50 -2.31 -4.23
N GLY A 107 -6.19 -1.17 -4.31
CA GLY A 107 -5.84 0.05 -3.59
C GLY A 107 -5.85 -0.10 -2.08
N TRP A 108 -6.87 -0.77 -1.53
CA TRP A 108 -6.96 -1.05 -0.10
C TRP A 108 -5.77 -1.85 0.43
N VAL A 109 -5.28 -2.83 -0.36
CA VAL A 109 -4.18 -3.73 0.04
C VAL A 109 -2.88 -2.97 0.27
N LEU A 110 -2.64 -1.85 -0.40
CA LEU A 110 -1.42 -1.06 -0.18
C LEU A 110 -1.31 -0.61 1.28
N GLN A 111 -2.41 -0.14 1.87
CA GLN A 111 -2.44 0.26 3.28
C GLN A 111 -2.29 -0.94 4.21
N GLU A 112 -2.95 -2.05 3.89
CA GLU A 112 -2.86 -3.29 4.67
C GLU A 112 -1.43 -3.82 4.73
N HIS A 113 -0.74 -3.82 3.58
CA HIS A 113 0.65 -4.23 3.45
C HIS A 113 1.57 -3.25 4.19
N ALA A 114 1.45 -1.95 3.92
CA ALA A 114 2.35 -0.93 4.46
C ALA A 114 2.29 -0.78 6.00
N LEU A 115 1.15 -1.12 6.60
CA LEU A 115 0.96 -0.99 8.05
C LEU A 115 1.23 -2.27 8.82
N ALA A 116 1.28 -3.42 8.13
CA ALA A 116 1.57 -4.70 8.75
C ALA A 116 3.02 -4.76 9.25
N ARG A 117 3.21 -5.15 10.50
CA ARG A 117 4.58 -5.34 11.05
C ARG A 117 5.25 -6.60 10.53
N ARG A 118 4.43 -7.57 10.12
CA ARG A 118 4.81 -8.89 9.61
C ARG A 118 3.72 -9.36 8.65
N THR A 119 4.11 -9.84 7.49
CA THR A 119 3.17 -10.38 6.51
C THR A 119 3.64 -11.74 6.03
N ILE A 120 2.74 -12.73 6.06
CA ILE A 120 2.94 -14.01 5.37
C ILE A 120 2.16 -13.94 4.06
N PHE A 121 2.88 -13.95 2.94
CA PHE A 121 2.30 -14.04 1.62
C PHE A 121 2.18 -15.50 1.20
N PHE A 122 0.97 -15.95 0.89
CA PHE A 122 0.71 -17.25 0.28
C PHE A 122 0.52 -17.07 -1.23
N THR A 123 1.59 -17.29 -2.01
CA THR A 123 1.57 -17.19 -3.47
C THR A 123 1.44 -18.56 -4.13
N GLU A 124 1.28 -18.59 -5.44
CA GLU A 124 1.20 -19.85 -6.19
C GLU A 124 2.50 -20.66 -6.11
N HIS A 125 3.64 -19.95 -6.01
CA HIS A 125 4.98 -20.53 -6.09
C HIS A 125 5.52 -20.96 -4.73
N GLN A 126 5.47 -20.07 -3.73
CA GLN A 126 5.97 -20.34 -2.38
C GLN A 126 5.32 -19.40 -1.35
N ALA A 127 5.59 -19.64 -0.07
CA ALA A 127 5.28 -18.65 0.96
C ALA A 127 6.43 -17.66 1.11
N TYR A 128 6.10 -16.39 1.33
CA TYR A 128 7.08 -15.37 1.72
C TYR A 128 6.76 -14.83 3.10
N TRP A 129 7.79 -14.61 3.90
CA TRP A 129 7.68 -13.88 5.16
C TRP A 129 8.38 -12.54 5.02
N GLU A 130 7.62 -11.45 5.17
CA GLU A 130 8.16 -10.11 5.19
C GLU A 130 8.05 -9.52 6.61
N CYS A 131 9.12 -8.87 7.05
CA CYS A 131 9.12 -8.03 8.24
C CYS A 131 10.18 -6.93 8.08
N GLY A 132 10.43 -6.14 9.13
CA GLY A 132 11.45 -5.07 9.10
C GLY A 132 12.89 -5.52 8.91
N GLU A 133 13.13 -6.84 8.89
CA GLU A 133 14.42 -7.43 8.52
C GLU A 133 14.45 -7.88 7.05
N GLY A 134 13.49 -7.48 6.23
CA GLY A 134 13.36 -7.85 4.82
C GLY A 134 12.53 -9.11 4.62
N VAL A 135 12.72 -9.74 3.45
CA VAL A 135 11.89 -10.85 2.98
C VAL A 135 12.64 -12.18 3.11
N ARG A 136 11.94 -13.19 3.59
CA ARG A 136 12.40 -14.58 3.74
C ARG A 136 11.57 -15.48 2.84
N CYS A 137 12.29 -16.33 2.09
CA CYS A 137 11.72 -17.34 1.22
C CYS A 137 11.74 -18.70 1.92
N GLU A 138 10.98 -19.67 1.41
CA GLU A 138 11.02 -21.05 1.94
C GLU A 138 12.35 -21.74 1.68
N THR A 139 13.08 -21.28 0.67
CA THR A 139 14.47 -21.67 0.37
C THR A 139 15.48 -21.18 1.43
N MET A 140 15.02 -20.50 2.47
CA MET A 140 15.82 -19.81 3.49
C MET A 140 16.60 -18.59 2.95
N MET A 141 16.43 -18.22 1.68
CA MET A 141 17.04 -17.02 1.10
C MET A 141 16.51 -15.74 1.79
N ARG A 142 17.42 -14.80 2.06
CA ARG A 142 17.06 -13.40 2.39
C ARG A 142 17.01 -12.60 1.11
N MET A 143 15.88 -11.97 0.82
CA MET A 143 15.79 -10.96 -0.22
C MET A 143 15.79 -9.57 0.41
N ARG A 144 16.47 -8.63 -0.24
CA ARG A 144 16.36 -7.18 0.02
C ARG A 144 15.68 -6.56 -1.19
N ASN A 145 14.66 -5.76 -0.94
CA ASN A 145 13.94 -5.01 -1.98
C ASN A 145 13.59 -3.65 -1.35
N ASP A 146 13.96 -2.56 -2.02
CA ASP A 146 13.81 -1.20 -1.46
C ASP A 146 12.33 -0.79 -1.30
N LEU A 147 11.47 -1.26 -2.19
CA LEU A 147 10.02 -1.04 -2.12
C LEU A 147 9.41 -1.86 -0.99
N ALA A 148 9.88 -3.10 -0.80
CA ALA A 148 9.57 -3.91 0.37
C ALA A 148 10.17 -3.34 1.66
N ALA A 149 11.29 -2.62 1.60
CA ALA A 149 11.86 -1.95 2.77
C ALA A 149 11.03 -0.71 3.16
N PHE A 150 10.41 -0.05 2.18
CA PHE A 150 9.49 1.06 2.43
C PHE A 150 8.12 0.60 2.91
N LEU A 151 7.48 -0.35 2.23
CA LEU A 151 6.14 -0.85 2.64
C LEU A 151 6.23 -1.87 3.78
N GLY A 152 7.24 -2.72 3.82
CA GLY A 152 7.46 -3.70 4.90
C GLY A 152 8.11 -3.12 6.17
N ASP A 153 8.13 -1.79 6.32
CA ASP A 153 8.63 -1.13 7.53
C ASP A 153 7.67 -1.35 8.72
N PRO A 154 8.06 -2.08 9.78
CA PRO A 154 7.20 -2.32 10.95
C PRO A 154 6.90 -1.06 11.76
N SER A 155 7.54 0.06 11.44
CA SER A 155 7.33 1.37 12.02
C SER A 155 7.10 2.41 10.93
N PHE A 156 6.48 2.02 9.81
CA PHE A 156 6.20 2.90 8.68
C PHE A 156 5.79 4.32 9.14
N PRO A 157 6.40 5.41 8.62
CA PRO A 157 7.39 5.48 7.55
C PRO A 157 8.80 5.90 8.04
N ARG A 158 9.54 5.03 8.74
CA ARG A 158 10.89 5.31 9.27
C ARG A 158 11.87 5.84 8.22
N LEU A 159 11.80 5.31 7.00
CA LEU A 159 12.64 5.80 5.88
C LEU A 159 12.41 7.29 5.60
N ILE A 160 11.15 7.76 5.65
CA ILE A 160 10.83 9.20 5.48
C ILE A 160 11.32 10.01 6.68
N GLU A 161 11.19 9.50 7.90
CA GLU A 161 11.63 10.19 9.12
C GLU A 161 13.14 10.49 9.08
N THR A 162 13.95 9.50 8.70
CA THR A 162 15.42 9.61 8.67
C THR A 162 15.99 10.21 7.39
N ALA A 163 15.20 10.25 6.31
CA ALA A 163 15.64 10.73 4.99
C ALA A 163 15.92 12.24 4.96
N LYS A 164 16.78 12.66 4.01
CA LYS A 164 16.95 14.07 3.67
C LYS A 164 15.73 14.61 2.90
N GLN A 165 15.59 15.92 2.79
CA GLN A 165 14.42 16.56 2.17
C GLN A 165 14.10 16.04 0.75
N GLY A 166 15.11 15.88 -0.11
CA GLY A 166 14.90 15.36 -1.47
C GLY A 166 14.41 13.91 -1.49
N GLU A 167 14.98 13.06 -0.64
CA GLU A 167 14.59 11.66 -0.50
C GLU A 167 13.17 11.51 0.05
N ARG A 168 12.79 12.34 1.04
CA ARG A 168 11.41 12.43 1.55
C ARG A 168 10.41 12.68 0.43
N ILE A 169 10.74 13.62 -0.47
CA ILE A 169 9.93 13.94 -1.64
C ILE A 169 9.77 12.74 -2.55
N ILE A 170 10.88 12.10 -2.91
CA ILE A 170 10.87 10.92 -3.77
C ILE A 170 10.02 9.80 -3.17
N HIS A 171 10.14 9.53 -1.87
CA HIS A 171 9.40 8.46 -1.21
C HIS A 171 7.88 8.66 -1.24
N TYR A 172 7.36 9.83 -0.83
CA TYR A 172 5.91 10.04 -0.87
C TYR A 172 5.37 10.17 -2.30
N GLN A 173 6.14 10.76 -3.23
CA GLN A 173 5.73 10.86 -4.63
C GLN A 173 5.63 9.47 -5.26
N ASN A 174 6.61 8.59 -5.02
CA ASN A 174 6.56 7.20 -5.49
C ASN A 174 5.39 6.42 -4.87
N LEU A 175 5.10 6.64 -3.59
CA LEU A 175 3.94 6.04 -2.93
C LEU A 175 2.63 6.44 -3.63
N TYR A 176 2.41 7.74 -3.84
CA TYR A 176 1.18 8.24 -4.46
C TYR A 176 1.09 7.91 -5.94
N LYS A 177 2.20 7.97 -6.67
CA LYS A 177 2.31 7.48 -8.05
C LYS A 177 1.88 6.02 -8.17
N ARG A 178 2.35 5.15 -7.27
CA ARG A 178 1.94 3.74 -7.24
C ARG A 178 0.46 3.61 -6.88
N TYR A 179 0.03 4.25 -5.80
CA TYR A 179 -1.33 4.15 -5.32
C TYR A 179 -2.38 4.61 -6.35
N ALA A 180 -2.10 5.69 -7.08
CA ALA A 180 -3.02 6.20 -8.11
C ALA A 180 -3.33 5.19 -9.22
N ARG A 181 -2.41 4.23 -9.47
CA ARG A 181 -2.55 3.13 -10.43
C ARG A 181 -3.32 1.92 -9.89
N LEU A 182 -3.53 1.84 -8.58
CA LEU A 182 -4.22 0.70 -7.97
C LEU A 182 -5.73 0.77 -8.20
N GLY A 183 -6.33 -0.40 -8.40
CA GLY A 183 -7.76 -0.55 -8.60
C GLY A 183 -8.54 -0.47 -7.29
N LEU A 184 -9.65 0.24 -7.30
CA LEU A 184 -10.61 0.30 -6.20
C LEU A 184 -11.96 -0.21 -6.71
N THR A 185 -12.67 -0.98 -5.90
CA THR A 185 -14.05 -1.40 -6.23
C THR A 185 -14.94 -0.18 -6.40
N ASN A 186 -14.79 0.80 -5.50
CA ASN A 186 -15.42 2.10 -5.62
C ASN A 186 -14.36 3.19 -5.65
N ASP A 187 -14.30 3.94 -6.74
CA ASP A 187 -13.29 4.99 -6.91
C ASP A 187 -13.35 6.07 -5.82
N TYR A 188 -14.54 6.33 -5.26
CA TYR A 188 -14.71 7.29 -4.17
C TYR A 188 -14.07 6.88 -2.84
N ASP A 189 -13.63 5.61 -2.70
CA ASP A 189 -12.88 5.16 -1.52
C ASP A 189 -11.41 5.61 -1.56
N ARG A 190 -10.96 6.20 -2.68
CA ARG A 190 -9.57 6.63 -2.93
C ARG A 190 -8.92 7.45 -1.80
N PRO A 191 -9.53 8.50 -1.23
CA PRO A 191 -8.90 9.21 -0.11
C PRO A 191 -8.84 8.36 1.16
N MET A 192 -9.86 7.54 1.43
CA MET A 192 -9.97 6.75 2.65
C MET A 192 -9.01 5.56 2.67
N ALA A 193 -8.80 4.90 1.54
CA ALA A 193 -7.98 3.69 1.46
C ALA A 193 -6.46 3.95 1.59
N ILE A 194 -6.01 5.21 1.56
CA ILE A 194 -4.62 5.61 1.82
C ILE A 194 -4.48 6.52 3.05
N ASP A 195 -5.59 6.83 3.71
CA ASP A 195 -5.65 7.87 4.73
C ASP A 195 -4.71 7.58 5.91
N GLY A 196 -4.64 6.33 6.37
CA GLY A 196 -3.73 5.92 7.45
C GLY A 196 -2.26 6.11 7.08
N LEU A 197 -1.88 5.83 5.82
CA LEU A 197 -0.51 6.08 5.35
C LEU A 197 -0.19 7.57 5.31
N GLN A 198 -1.12 8.39 4.79
CA GLN A 198 -0.96 9.84 4.76
C GLN A 198 -0.81 10.42 6.17
N HIS A 199 -1.64 9.99 7.13
CA HIS A 199 -1.57 10.44 8.52
C HIS A 199 -0.22 10.14 9.17
N ARG A 200 0.34 8.95 8.95
CA ARG A 200 1.67 8.62 9.48
C ARG A 200 2.79 9.42 8.83
N ILE A 201 2.71 9.66 7.52
CA ILE A 201 3.68 10.51 6.82
C ILE A 201 3.62 11.95 7.33
N LEU A 202 2.41 12.50 7.53
CA LEU A 202 2.20 13.82 8.13
C LEU A 202 2.86 13.92 9.51
N GLY A 203 2.65 12.91 10.36
CA GLY A 203 3.26 12.81 11.68
C GLY A 203 4.79 12.76 11.62
N ALA A 204 5.36 11.91 10.76
CA ALA A 204 6.80 11.76 10.58
C ALA A 204 7.48 13.04 10.04
N LEU A 205 6.81 13.74 9.13
CA LEU A 205 7.29 15.00 8.55
C LEU A 205 7.04 16.21 9.45
N LYS A 206 6.23 16.06 10.51
CA LYS A 206 5.75 17.14 11.37
C LYS A 206 5.09 18.26 10.56
N SER A 207 4.30 17.85 9.56
CA SER A 207 3.62 18.72 8.61
C SER A 207 2.10 18.60 8.78
N GLN A 208 1.37 19.62 8.33
CA GLN A 208 -0.07 19.55 8.13
C GLN A 208 -0.36 19.15 6.68
N GLY A 209 -1.60 18.79 6.35
CA GLY A 209 -1.91 18.38 5.00
C GLY A 209 -3.11 17.45 4.92
N GLY A 210 -3.35 17.00 3.69
CA GLY A 210 -4.50 16.20 3.33
C GLY A 210 -4.59 16.05 1.82
N PHE A 211 -5.36 15.07 1.36
CA PHE A 211 -5.61 14.83 -0.06
C PHE A 211 -4.34 14.72 -0.91
N GLY A 212 -3.32 14.04 -0.39
CA GLY A 212 -2.04 13.81 -1.10
C GLY A 212 -1.09 14.99 -1.09
N VAL A 213 -1.31 15.98 -0.22
CA VAL A 213 -0.48 17.18 -0.09
C VAL A 213 0.03 17.36 1.33
N PHE A 214 1.30 17.74 1.44
CA PHE A 214 2.00 17.99 2.69
C PHE A 214 2.47 19.44 2.80
N ASP A 215 2.17 20.11 3.90
CA ASP A 215 2.53 21.50 4.17
C ASP A 215 3.35 21.62 5.45
N GLU A 216 4.58 22.13 5.30
CA GLU A 216 5.51 22.40 6.42
C GLU A 216 5.36 23.83 6.98
N GLY A 217 4.36 24.58 6.52
CA GLY A 217 4.13 25.97 6.85
C GLY A 217 5.17 26.92 6.24
N THR A 218 5.13 28.18 6.69
CA THR A 218 5.89 29.28 6.07
C THR A 218 7.41 29.17 6.21
N LYS A 219 7.92 28.31 7.09
CA LYS A 219 9.35 28.18 7.41
C LYS A 219 10.11 27.20 6.51
N LYS A 220 9.43 26.33 5.77
CA LYS A 220 10.03 25.35 4.85
C LYS A 220 9.15 25.21 3.60
N LYS A 221 9.53 25.89 2.51
CA LYS A 221 8.66 26.06 1.32
C LYS A 221 8.70 24.88 0.31
N GLY A 222 9.08 23.68 0.73
CA GLY A 222 9.40 22.58 -0.19
C GLY A 222 8.24 21.62 -0.47
N LEU A 223 7.68 21.01 0.58
CA LEU A 223 6.77 19.88 0.42
C LEU A 223 5.45 20.24 -0.25
N LEU A 224 4.86 21.39 0.10
CA LEU A 224 3.56 21.81 -0.44
C LEU A 224 3.61 21.91 -1.96
N ARG A 225 4.61 22.65 -2.45
CA ARG A 225 4.82 22.87 -3.87
C ARG A 225 5.11 21.57 -4.61
N ARG A 226 5.99 20.73 -4.04
CA ARG A 226 6.36 19.43 -4.61
C ARG A 226 5.21 18.42 -4.65
N SER A 227 4.25 18.54 -3.72
CA SER A 227 3.06 17.69 -3.70
C SER A 227 2.06 18.05 -4.81
N LEU A 228 2.14 19.27 -5.35
CA LEU A 228 1.24 19.79 -6.38
C LEU A 228 1.77 19.62 -7.81
N LEU A 229 3.00 19.14 -7.98
CA LEU A 229 3.61 18.90 -9.29
C LEU A 229 3.10 17.63 -10.00
N TRP A 230 1.98 17.07 -9.54
CA TRP A 230 1.43 15.88 -10.15
C TRP A 230 0.79 16.24 -11.49
N HIS A 231 0.88 15.31 -12.44
CA HIS A 231 0.20 15.42 -13.72
C HIS A 231 -0.28 14.03 -14.17
N ARG A 232 -1.16 14.02 -15.18
CA ARG A 232 -1.59 12.77 -15.83
C ARG A 232 -0.37 12.03 -16.38
N ALA A 233 -0.27 10.73 -16.10
CA ALA A 233 0.77 9.89 -16.67
C ALA A 233 0.59 9.73 -18.19
N ASN A 234 1.69 9.60 -18.94
CA ASN A 234 1.65 9.56 -20.40
C ASN A 234 0.84 8.37 -20.95
N GLU A 235 0.86 7.24 -20.26
CA GLU A 235 0.10 6.03 -20.59
C GLU A 235 -1.40 6.16 -20.30
N THR A 236 -1.84 7.19 -19.57
CA THR A 236 -3.24 7.40 -19.21
C THR A 236 -3.89 8.38 -20.21
N PRO A 237 -4.88 7.96 -21.03
CA PRO A 237 -5.48 8.83 -22.03
C PRO A 237 -6.23 10.04 -21.43
N GLN A 238 -6.88 9.86 -20.29
CA GLN A 238 -7.59 10.93 -19.60
C GLN A 238 -7.74 10.60 -18.11
N LEU A 239 -7.75 11.64 -17.28
CA LEU A 239 -8.18 11.53 -15.89
C LEU A 239 -9.69 11.70 -15.81
N LYS A 240 -10.37 10.85 -15.04
CA LYS A 240 -11.83 10.93 -14.86
C LYS A 240 -12.13 11.44 -13.46
N ARG A 241 -12.91 12.52 -13.35
CA ARG A 241 -13.33 13.07 -12.04
C ARG A 241 -14.19 12.04 -11.31
N ILE A 242 -13.85 11.78 -10.06
CA ILE A 242 -14.60 10.88 -9.19
C ILE A 242 -15.86 11.60 -8.70
N VAL A 243 -16.98 10.90 -8.74
CA VAL A 243 -18.25 11.37 -8.16
C VAL A 243 -18.33 10.88 -6.72
N PHE A 244 -18.26 11.82 -5.78
CA PHE A 244 -18.33 11.54 -4.35
C PHE A 244 -19.79 11.58 -3.86
N PRO A 245 -20.28 10.52 -3.18
CA PRO A 245 -21.58 10.53 -2.54
C PRO A 245 -21.68 11.60 -1.44
N LYS A 246 -22.84 12.26 -1.33
CA LYS A 246 -23.04 13.38 -0.38
C LYS A 246 -23.16 12.94 1.08
N ASP A 247 -23.45 11.68 1.32
CA ASP A 247 -23.74 11.05 2.61
C ASP A 247 -22.49 10.47 3.30
N ARG A 248 -21.30 10.61 2.71
CA ARG A 248 -20.04 10.08 3.24
C ARG A 248 -19.27 11.09 4.07
N THR A 249 -18.45 10.58 4.99
CA THR A 249 -17.54 11.37 5.84
C THR A 249 -16.61 12.29 5.04
N ILE A 250 -16.16 11.83 3.86
CA ILE A 250 -15.40 12.64 2.90
C ILE A 250 -16.32 12.91 1.72
N SER A 251 -17.08 14.00 1.80
CA SER A 251 -18.05 14.39 0.78
C SER A 251 -17.45 15.25 -0.34
N VAL A 252 -16.26 15.85 -0.11
CA VAL A 252 -15.58 16.71 -1.08
C VAL A 252 -14.08 16.49 -1.04
N VAL A 253 -13.51 16.05 -2.17
CA VAL A 253 -12.06 16.08 -2.42
C VAL A 253 -11.75 17.27 -3.32
N PRO A 254 -10.81 18.16 -2.96
CA PRO A 254 -10.48 19.35 -3.75
C PRO A 254 -10.02 19.01 -5.18
N SER A 255 -10.41 19.84 -6.16
CA SER A 255 -10.14 19.59 -7.58
C SER A 255 -8.66 19.68 -7.96
N TRP A 256 -7.83 20.34 -7.15
CA TRP A 256 -6.38 20.44 -7.31
C TRP A 256 -5.64 19.19 -6.79
N SER A 257 -6.31 18.30 -6.07
CA SER A 257 -5.71 17.04 -5.62
C SER A 257 -5.85 15.98 -6.69
N TRP A 258 -4.84 15.15 -6.90
CA TRP A 258 -4.99 13.97 -7.77
C TRP A 258 -6.01 12.97 -7.22
N MET A 259 -6.30 12.98 -5.92
CA MET A 259 -7.31 12.10 -5.29
C MET A 259 -8.73 12.40 -5.77
N ALA A 260 -8.95 13.54 -6.43
CA ALA A 260 -10.19 13.89 -7.08
C ALA A 260 -10.50 13.07 -8.33
N TYR A 261 -9.50 12.35 -8.89
CA TYR A 261 -9.59 11.71 -10.19
C TYR A 261 -9.15 10.25 -10.16
N THR A 262 -9.66 9.46 -11.09
CA THR A 262 -9.12 8.14 -11.45
C THR A 262 -8.20 8.26 -12.64
N GLY A 263 -7.23 7.34 -12.71
CA GLY A 263 -6.15 7.33 -13.69
C GLY A 263 -4.77 7.45 -13.04
N ALA A 264 -3.75 7.06 -13.79
CA ALA A 264 -2.38 7.11 -13.31
C ALA A 264 -1.85 8.54 -13.33
N ILE A 265 -1.03 8.85 -12.33
CA ILE A 265 -0.33 10.12 -12.22
C ILE A 265 1.18 9.91 -12.24
N GLU A 266 1.88 10.97 -12.60
CA GLU A 266 3.32 11.16 -12.46
C GLU A 266 3.58 12.49 -11.74
N TYR A 267 4.82 12.71 -11.33
CA TYR A 267 5.27 13.98 -10.77
C TYR A 267 6.34 14.58 -11.66
N GLU A 268 6.24 15.89 -11.90
CA GLU A 268 7.21 16.62 -12.70
C GLU A 268 8.60 16.61 -12.06
N GLN A 269 9.63 16.28 -12.85
CA GLN A 269 11.01 16.30 -12.38
C GLN A 269 11.63 17.67 -12.65
N LEU A 270 11.83 18.43 -11.58
CA LEU A 270 12.40 19.76 -11.68
C LEU A 270 13.92 19.72 -11.68
N GLU A 271 14.52 20.37 -12.67
CA GLU A 271 15.95 20.67 -12.68
C GLU A 271 16.30 21.69 -11.57
N PHE A 272 17.45 21.50 -10.93
CA PHE A 272 17.88 22.37 -9.85
C PHE A 272 18.18 23.77 -10.38
N GLY A 273 17.49 24.79 -9.83
CA GLY A 273 17.66 26.19 -10.24
C GLY A 273 16.95 26.58 -11.54
N GLY A 274 16.23 25.65 -12.18
CA GLY A 274 15.50 25.89 -13.43
C GLY A 274 14.07 26.43 -13.27
N VAL A 275 13.62 26.70 -12.04
CA VAL A 275 12.24 27.13 -11.78
C VAL A 275 12.16 28.29 -10.80
N GLU A 276 11.30 29.25 -11.13
CA GLU A 276 10.83 30.28 -10.22
C GLU A 276 9.55 29.81 -9.55
N TRP A 277 9.43 30.05 -8.25
CA TRP A 277 8.29 29.57 -7.49
C TRP A 277 7.40 30.71 -7.01
N GLU A 278 6.13 30.68 -7.40
CA GLU A 278 5.13 31.60 -6.90
C GLU A 278 4.79 31.35 -5.42
N GLU A 279 4.40 32.40 -4.70
CA GLU A 279 3.86 32.26 -3.36
C GLU A 279 2.52 31.53 -3.43
N LEU A 280 2.34 30.52 -2.56
CA LEU A 280 1.14 29.71 -2.53
C LEU A 280 0.57 29.79 -1.12
N GLN A 281 -0.71 30.13 -1.00
CA GLN A 281 -1.40 30.09 0.27
C GLN A 281 -1.93 28.68 0.53
N SER A 282 -1.46 28.10 1.62
CA SER A 282 -1.88 26.78 2.05
C SER A 282 -3.34 26.78 2.54
N PRO A 283 -4.18 25.81 2.13
CA PRO A 283 -5.51 25.60 2.70
C PRO A 283 -5.50 25.36 4.22
N TRP A 284 -4.36 24.94 4.79
CA TRP A 284 -4.21 24.67 6.22
C TRP A 284 -3.66 25.87 7.02
N SER A 285 -3.41 27.00 6.37
CA SER A 285 -2.79 28.18 7.00
C SER A 285 -3.77 29.16 7.68
N GLY A 286 -5.08 29.02 7.48
CA GLY A 286 -6.11 29.90 8.04
C GLY A 286 -7.21 29.08 8.74
N GLY A 287 -7.44 29.34 10.03
CA GLY A 287 -8.22 28.47 10.90
C GLY A 287 -9.73 28.36 10.69
N ASP A 288 -10.33 28.88 9.60
CA ASP A 288 -11.80 28.92 9.50
C ASP A 288 -12.42 29.07 8.07
N GLU A 289 -11.71 28.79 6.97
CA GLU A 289 -12.34 28.74 5.64
C GLU A 289 -12.31 27.34 5.04
N VAL A 290 -13.44 26.94 4.44
CA VAL A 290 -13.70 25.64 3.81
C VAL A 290 -12.46 25.13 3.06
N LEU A 291 -12.06 23.88 3.36
CA LEU A 291 -10.88 23.14 2.89
C LEU A 291 -10.80 22.91 1.35
N THR A 292 -11.33 23.81 0.52
CA THR A 292 -11.61 23.53 -0.89
C THR A 292 -10.77 24.30 -1.89
N GLU A 293 -10.07 25.38 -1.53
CA GLU A 293 -9.38 26.22 -2.51
C GLU A 293 -7.93 26.52 -2.14
N MET A 294 -7.02 26.24 -3.07
CA MET A 294 -5.67 26.80 -3.06
C MET A 294 -5.72 28.16 -3.73
N ARG A 295 -5.16 29.19 -3.09
CA ARG A 295 -5.03 30.54 -3.64
C ARG A 295 -3.57 30.77 -4.04
N CYS A 296 -3.36 31.22 -5.28
CA CYS A 296 -2.10 31.76 -5.76
C CYS A 296 -2.09 33.27 -5.53
#